data_AF-A0A177N8V1-F1
#
_entry.id   AF-A0A177N8V1-F1
#
_cell.length_a   1.000
_cell.length_b   1.000
_cell.length_c   1.000
_cell.angle_alpha   90.00
_cell.angle_beta   90.00
_cell.angle_gamma   90.00
#
_symmetry.space_group_name_H-M   'P 1'
#
loop_
_entity.id
_entity.type
_entity.pdbx_description
1 polymer ?
#
loop_
_entity_poly.entity_id
_entity_poly.type
_entity_poly.pdbx_seq_one_letter_code
_entity_poly.pdbx_strand_id
1 'polypeptide(L)'
;MLLSVYTCNVQAADSHFALALEHANAAGSAGDVKSIVDHADEAKVHIIVIDEHMKASLKSLDAAIGHAKQGHADLAKKSSEDAVAHLNSAK
;
A
#
# COMPACT_ATOMS: atom_id res chain seq x y z
N MET A 1 37.91 -11.38 -5.07
CA MET A 1 36.89 -10.43 -4.58
C MET A 1 35.62 -10.66 -5.39
N LEU A 2 34.76 -11.56 -4.91
CA LEU A 2 33.47 -11.86 -5.55
C LEU A 2 32.50 -10.75 -5.15
N LEU A 3 32.41 -9.69 -5.97
CA LEU A 3 31.36 -8.69 -5.79
C LEU A 3 30.05 -9.32 -6.23
N SER A 4 29.22 -9.57 -5.23
CA SER A 4 27.88 -10.17 -5.32
C SER A 4 27.03 -9.47 -6.36
N VAL A 5 26.44 -10.27 -7.24
CA VAL A 5 25.52 -9.84 -8.28
C VAL A 5 24.19 -9.47 -7.59
N TYR A 6 24.01 -8.19 -7.27
CA TYR A 6 22.69 -7.65 -6.95
C TYR A 6 21.94 -7.43 -8.27
N THR A 7 21.45 -8.51 -8.87
CA THR A 7 20.27 -8.39 -9.73
C THR A 7 19.10 -8.10 -8.80
N CYS A 8 18.91 -6.82 -8.50
CA CYS A 8 17.60 -6.34 -8.07
C CYS A 8 16.68 -6.61 -9.26
N ASN A 9 15.86 -7.65 -9.15
CA ASN A 9 14.76 -7.87 -10.07
C ASN A 9 13.82 -6.69 -9.88
N VAL A 10 14.01 -5.63 -10.69
CA VAL A 10 13.10 -4.50 -10.86
C VAL A 10 11.80 -5.06 -11.44
N GLN A 11 10.88 -5.46 -10.57
CA GLN A 11 9.47 -5.67 -10.93
C GLN A 11 8.62 -5.58 -9.65
N ALA A 12 8.72 -4.45 -8.95
CA ALA A 12 7.82 -4.09 -7.87
C ALA A 12 7.58 -2.57 -7.73
N ALA A 13 8.28 -1.73 -8.49
CA ALA A 13 8.30 -0.27 -8.29
C ALA A 13 6.97 0.46 -8.57
N ASP A 14 5.91 -0.24 -9.00
CA ASP A 14 4.64 0.39 -9.38
C ASP A 14 3.59 0.40 -8.26
N SER A 15 3.96 -0.04 -7.05
CA SER A 15 3.05 -0.27 -5.93
C SER A 15 3.41 0.65 -4.75
N HIS A 16 2.43 1.30 -4.12
CA HIS A 16 2.72 2.16 -2.97
C HIS A 16 3.39 1.36 -1.84
N PHE A 17 3.02 0.09 -1.65
CA PHE A 17 3.67 -0.78 -0.67
C PHE A 17 5.14 -1.04 -0.99
N ALA A 18 5.45 -1.34 -2.25
CA ALA A 18 6.82 -1.61 -2.67
C ALA A 18 7.71 -0.37 -2.56
N LEU A 19 7.21 0.81 -2.95
CA LEU A 19 7.93 2.08 -2.82
C LEU A 19 8.15 2.47 -1.36
N ALA A 20 7.14 2.28 -0.50
CA ALA A 20 7.30 2.46 0.94
C ALA A 20 8.41 1.56 1.52
N LEU A 21 8.43 0.28 1.11
CA LEU A 21 9.43 -0.69 1.55
C LEU A 21 10.82 -0.36 1.01
N GLU A 22 10.94 0.03 -0.25
CA GLU A 22 12.20 0.45 -0.88
C GLU A 22 12.82 1.61 -0.11
N HIS A 23 12.05 2.68 0.11
CA HIS A 23 12.50 3.85 0.85
C HIS A 23 12.82 3.53 2.32
N ALA A 24 12.01 2.72 3.00
CA ALA A 24 12.32 2.30 4.37
C ALA A 24 13.64 1.50 4.46
N ASN A 25 13.92 0.61 3.51
CA ASN A 25 15.17 -0.15 3.46
C ASN A 25 16.37 0.76 3.15
N ALA A 26 16.21 1.73 2.25
CA ALA A 26 17.23 2.72 1.93
C ALA A 26 17.56 3.58 3.16
N ALA A 27 16.55 4.04 3.91
CA ALA A 27 16.74 4.75 5.17
C ALA A 27 17.51 3.89 6.19
N GLY A 28 17.15 2.61 6.35
CA GLY A 28 17.82 1.70 7.30
C GLY A 28 19.27 1.35 6.94
N SER A 29 19.66 1.55 5.68
CA SER A 29 21.01 1.27 5.19
C SER A 29 21.87 2.53 4.98
N ALA A 30 21.29 3.71 5.17
CA ALA A 30 21.97 4.98 4.91
C ALA A 30 23.06 5.29 5.96
N GLY A 31 24.19 5.82 5.49
CA GLY A 31 25.33 6.17 6.33
C GLY A 31 25.31 7.59 6.90
N ASP A 32 24.34 8.42 6.49
CA ASP A 32 24.23 9.82 6.89
C ASP A 32 22.79 10.21 7.26
N VAL A 33 22.66 11.17 8.18
CA VAL A 33 21.37 11.60 8.74
C VAL A 33 20.44 12.18 7.69
N LYS A 34 20.96 12.89 6.68
CA LYS A 34 20.12 13.53 5.66
C LYS A 34 19.42 12.47 4.82
N SER A 35 20.17 11.47 4.33
CA SER A 35 19.62 10.36 3.55
C SER A 35 18.63 9.51 4.35
N ILE A 36 18.87 9.31 5.66
CA ILE A 36 17.90 8.63 6.54
C ILE A 36 16.58 9.40 6.57
N VAL A 37 16.63 10.72 6.80
CA VAL A 37 15.43 11.57 6.89
C VAL A 37 14.68 11.58 5.55
N ASP A 38 15.39 11.85 4.45
CA ASP A 38 14.79 11.96 3.12
C ASP A 38 14.03 10.67 2.75
N HIS A 39 14.69 9.51 2.89
CA HIS A 39 14.04 8.23 2.57
C HIS A 39 12.93 7.85 3.57
N ALA A 40 13.07 8.16 4.85
CA ALA A 40 12.01 7.89 5.82
C ALA A 40 10.74 8.73 5.53
N ASP A 41 10.90 9.99 5.10
CA ASP A 41 9.78 10.83 4.73
C ASP A 41 9.09 10.35 3.44
N GLU A 42 9.84 9.94 2.42
CA GLU A 42 9.23 9.33 1.21
C GLU A 42 8.48 8.04 1.53
N ALA A 43 9.03 7.17 2.38
CA ALA A 43 8.33 5.96 2.83
C ALA A 43 6.98 6.30 3.48
N LYS A 44 6.94 7.36 4.31
CA LYS A 44 5.71 7.84 4.94
C LYS A 44 4.68 8.36 3.93
N VAL A 45 5.11 9.06 2.88
CA VAL A 45 4.21 9.53 1.81
C VAL A 45 3.46 8.36 1.20
N HIS A 46 4.16 7.28 0.86
CA HIS A 46 3.52 6.08 0.31
C HIS A 46 2.61 5.39 1.34
N ILE A 47 3.04 5.28 2.60
CA ILE A 47 2.21 4.69 3.68
C ILE A 47 0.90 5.46 3.88
N ILE A 48 0.92 6.80 3.77
CA ILE A 48 -0.30 7.61 3.88
C ILE A 48 -1.31 7.22 2.79
N VAL A 49 -0.86 7.04 1.55
CA VAL A 49 -1.75 6.61 0.44
C VAL A 49 -2.31 5.21 0.69
N ILE A 50 -1.49 4.28 1.17
CA ILE A 50 -1.94 2.93 1.57
C ILE A 50 -3.03 3.04 2.64
N ASP A 51 -2.78 3.81 3.70
CA ASP A 51 -3.71 3.98 4.82
C ASP A 51 -5.06 4.58 4.38
N GLU A 52 -5.05 5.60 3.52
CA GLU A 52 -6.27 6.20 2.97
C GLU A 52 -7.12 5.18 2.20
N HIS A 53 -6.50 4.40 1.32
CA HIS A 53 -7.21 3.37 0.57
C HIS A 53 -7.64 2.18 1.43
N MET A 54 -6.84 1.79 2.44
CA MET A 54 -7.24 0.74 3.39
C MET A 54 -8.45 1.17 4.22
N LYS A 55 -8.49 2.41 4.69
CA LYS A 55 -9.66 2.98 5.39
C LYS A 55 -10.89 3.04 4.50
N ALA A 56 -10.74 3.46 3.25
CA ALA A 56 -11.83 3.49 2.27
C ALA A 56 -12.36 2.09 1.97
N SER A 57 -11.46 1.11 1.77
CA SER A 57 -11.83 -0.29 1.58
C SER A 57 -12.60 -0.85 2.78
N LEU A 58 -12.13 -0.61 4.00
CA LEU A 58 -12.81 -1.04 5.23
C LEU A 58 -14.23 -0.47 5.31
N LYS A 59 -14.40 0.83 5.03
CA LYS A 59 -15.73 1.47 4.99
C LYS A 59 -16.66 0.83 3.95
N SER A 60 -16.14 0.50 2.77
CA SER A 60 -16.91 -0.20 1.73
C SER A 60 -17.30 -1.62 2.16
N LEU A 61 -16.42 -2.34 2.88
CA LEU A 61 -16.75 -3.66 3.44
C LEU A 61 -17.81 -3.56 4.55
N ASP A 62 -17.74 -2.55 5.41
CA ASP A 62 -18.78 -2.28 6.42
C ASP A 62 -20.14 -2.04 5.76
N ALA A 63 -20.17 -1.25 4.67
CA ALA A 63 -21.38 -1.03 3.87
C ALA A 63 -21.87 -2.33 3.21
N ALA A 64 -20.96 -3.14 2.66
CA ALA A 64 -21.31 -4.44 2.07
C ALA A 64 -21.98 -5.35 3.09
N ILE A 65 -21.41 -5.45 4.30
CA ILE A 65 -21.99 -6.22 5.42
C ILE A 65 -23.35 -5.65 5.82
N GLY A 66 -23.47 -4.32 5.92
CA GLY A 66 -24.72 -3.64 6.25
C GLY A 66 -25.84 -3.93 5.24
N HIS A 67 -25.54 -3.87 3.94
CA HIS A 67 -26.49 -4.20 2.88
C HIS A 67 -26.84 -5.70 2.86
N ALA A 68 -25.86 -6.59 3.04
CA ALA A 68 -26.09 -8.03 3.06
C ALA A 68 -27.02 -8.46 4.20
N LYS A 69 -26.84 -7.91 5.41
CA LYS A 69 -27.71 -8.17 6.57
C LYS A 69 -29.17 -7.79 6.35
N GLN A 70 -29.44 -6.88 5.42
CA GLN A 70 -30.79 -6.44 5.05
C GLN A 70 -31.35 -7.21 3.84
N GLY A 71 -30.61 -8.17 3.29
CA GLY A 71 -31.01 -8.89 2.07
C GLY A 71 -30.79 -8.09 0.78
N HIS A 72 -30.10 -6.94 0.82
CA HIS A 72 -29.81 -6.10 -0.34
C HIS A 72 -28.59 -6.63 -1.12
N ALA A 73 -28.73 -7.81 -1.75
CA ALA A 73 -27.61 -8.53 -2.37
C ALA A 73 -26.83 -7.70 -3.41
N ASP A 74 -27.52 -6.97 -4.29
CA ASP A 74 -26.87 -6.18 -5.34
C ASP A 74 -26.03 -5.03 -4.77
N LEU A 75 -26.54 -4.35 -3.73
CA LEU A 75 -25.80 -3.28 -3.05
C LEU A 75 -24.60 -3.84 -2.28
N ALA A 76 -24.76 -5.00 -1.63
CA ALA A 76 -23.67 -5.66 -0.94
C ALA A 76 -22.53 -6.04 -1.90
N LYS A 77 -22.89 -6.58 -3.08
CA LYS A 77 -21.93 -6.90 -4.14
C LYS A 77 -21.20 -5.65 -4.63
N LYS A 78 -21.94 -4.58 -4.94
CA LYS A 78 -21.34 -3.31 -5.38
C LYS A 78 -20.36 -2.73 -4.36
N SER A 79 -20.74 -2.69 -3.08
CA SER A 79 -19.84 -2.21 -2.02
C SER A 79 -18.61 -3.12 -1.85
N SER A 80 -18.73 -4.42 -2.12
CA SER A 80 -17.58 -5.33 -2.13
C SER A 80 -16.65 -5.06 -3.31
N GLU A 81 -17.19 -4.74 -4.49
CA GLU A 81 -16.41 -4.33 -5.67
C GLU A 81 -15.66 -3.01 -5.42
N ASP A 82 -16.32 -2.03 -4.78
CA ASP A 82 -15.69 -0.77 -4.38
C ASP A 82 -14.53 -1.01 -3.38
N ALA A 83 -14.69 -1.95 -2.44
CA ALA A 83 -13.63 -2.32 -1.52
C ALA A 83 -12.41 -2.91 -2.24
N VAL A 84 -12.62 -3.75 -3.26
CA VAL A 84 -11.56 -4.31 -4.10
C VAL A 84 -10.84 -3.23 -4.90
N ALA A 85 -11.57 -2.27 -5.46
CA ALA A 85 -10.96 -1.15 -6.19
C ALA A 85 -10.00 -0.34 -5.30
N HIS A 86 -10.39 -0.08 -4.05
CA HIS A 86 -9.51 0.57 -3.08
C HIS A 86 -8.30 -0.29 -2.70
N LEU A 87 -8.46 -1.60 -2.46
CA LEU A 87 -7.33 -2.49 -2.15
C LEU A 87 -6.31 -2.53 -3.30
N ASN A 88 -6.78 -2.55 -4.55
CA ASN A 88 -5.90 -2.51 -5.72
C ASN A 88 -5.18 -1.17 -5.87
N SER A 89 -5.80 -0.07 -5.43
CA SER A 89 -5.17 1.27 -5.44
C SER A 89 -4.19 1.46 -4.27
N ALA A 90 -4.41 0.77 -3.15
CA ALA A 90 -3.47 0.72 -2.04
C ALA A 90 -2.21 -0.07 -2.37
N LYS A 91 -2.30 -1.02 -3.32
CA LYS A 91 -1.23 -1.96 -3.64
C LYS A 91 0.03 -1.23 -4.07
#